data_AF-A0A258BX65-F1
#
_entry.id   AF-A0A258BX65-F1
#
_cell.length_a   1.000
_cell.length_b   1.000
_cell.length_c   1.000
_cell.angle_alpha   90.00
_cell.angle_beta   90.00
_cell.angle_gamma   90.00
#
_symmetry.space_group_name_H-M   'P 1'
#
loop_
_entity.id
_entity.type
_entity.pdbx_description
1 polymer ?
#
loop_
_entity_poly.entity_id
_entity_poly.type
_entity_poly.pdbx_seq_one_letter_code
_entity_poly.pdbx_strand_id
1 'polypeptide(L)'
;MVTTLTLAGSCASLPPNPINNAALAAPPATIPGTPGPTSDEAIGLAFSGGGARAAAFSYGVMLGLAEARTPDGQSRLNSIAFITAVSGGSFTASWFGLHGPEGLHGFREALLHKNWQGAARTSLLSPANWIGAVQGGVNGPREIAGWLDREVFKGARLSDMRGPPILLNAADLRAGVPFTFAAPWFEALCSDLGSVRVADAVAAASACPLGIKPVPLEAYPETCSSASLPWAERLLADPGTSTMARATAATMAGYHAGTGGRYLHLLDGGMVDNFGLTGLGIQHEASGLPYGPLLTAESAVRLRRLRMIV
;
A
#
# COMPACT_ATOMS: atom_id res chain seq x y z
N MET A 1 34.06 43.97 27.89
CA MET A 1 32.66 43.53 28.04
C MET A 1 32.33 42.73 26.79
N VAL A 2 32.42 41.40 26.85
CA VAL A 2 32.16 40.51 25.71
C VAL A 2 30.71 40.07 25.79
N THR A 3 29.90 40.52 24.84
CA THR A 3 28.48 40.20 24.77
C THR A 3 28.33 38.82 24.12
N THR A 4 28.11 37.80 24.94
CA THR A 4 27.82 36.44 24.47
C THR A 4 26.39 36.40 23.94
N LEU A 5 26.24 36.29 22.63
CA LEU A 5 24.94 36.11 21.97
C LEU A 5 24.55 34.63 22.05
N THR A 6 23.67 34.29 22.99
CA THR A 6 23.07 32.95 23.09
C THR A 6 21.96 32.79 22.06
N LEU A 7 22.25 32.08 20.95
CA LEU A 7 21.22 31.60 20.03
C LEU A 7 20.48 30.40 20.67
N ALA A 8 19.36 30.68 21.33
CA ALA A 8 18.38 29.66 21.68
C ALA A 8 17.59 29.27 20.42
N GLY A 9 18.10 28.32 19.65
CA GLY A 9 17.35 27.69 18.57
C GLY A 9 16.34 26.71 19.14
N SER A 10 15.06 27.07 19.24
CA SER A 10 14.02 26.07 19.48
C SER A 10 13.91 25.20 18.22
N CYS A 11 14.27 23.92 18.32
CA CYS A 11 13.92 22.93 17.30
C CYS A 11 12.40 22.75 17.30
N ALA A 12 11.69 23.59 16.58
CA ALA A 12 10.28 23.35 16.26
C ALA A 12 10.26 22.19 15.25
N SER A 13 9.97 20.97 15.71
CA SER A 13 9.63 19.87 14.82
C SER A 13 8.29 20.22 14.18
N LEU A 14 8.29 20.56 12.90
CA LEU A 14 7.06 20.68 12.11
C LEU A 14 6.26 19.38 12.26
N PRO A 15 4.93 19.45 12.45
CA PRO A 15 4.11 18.26 12.49
C PRO A 15 4.33 17.44 11.21
N PRO A 16 4.34 16.10 11.30
CA PRO A 16 4.44 15.27 10.11
C PRO A 16 3.29 15.63 9.17
N ASN A 17 3.53 15.64 7.85
CA ASN A 17 2.47 15.86 6.88
C ASN A 17 1.98 14.47 6.40
N PRO A 18 0.85 13.99 6.93
CA PRO A 18 0.33 12.67 6.60
C PRO A 18 -0.16 12.59 5.16
N ILE A 19 -0.08 11.40 4.57
CA ILE A 19 -0.53 11.17 3.18
C ILE A 19 -2.04 10.89 3.06
N ASN A 20 -2.75 10.84 4.18
CA ASN A 20 -4.16 10.47 4.27
C ASN A 20 -4.99 11.54 5.00
N ASN A 21 -6.27 11.64 4.65
CA ASN A 21 -7.20 12.61 5.24
C ASN A 21 -8.28 11.91 6.07
N ALA A 22 -8.89 12.63 6.99
CA ALA A 22 -10.07 12.13 7.73
C ALA A 22 -11.18 11.72 6.76
N ALA A 23 -11.89 10.64 7.10
CA ALA A 23 -13.03 10.21 6.31
C ALA A 23 -14.21 11.16 6.55
N LEU A 24 -14.84 11.66 5.47
CA LEU A 24 -16.05 12.48 5.57
C LEU A 24 -17.32 11.63 5.79
N ALA A 25 -17.24 10.32 5.52
CA ALA A 25 -18.28 9.33 5.71
C ALA A 25 -17.63 7.97 6.00
N ALA A 26 -18.40 7.00 6.52
CA ALA A 26 -17.90 5.65 6.72
C ALA A 26 -17.34 5.10 5.38
N PRO A 27 -16.11 4.56 5.36
CA PRO A 27 -15.52 4.06 4.13
C PRO A 27 -16.38 2.92 3.57
N PRO A 28 -16.59 2.86 2.25
CA PRO A 28 -17.30 1.73 1.66
C PRO A 28 -16.55 0.44 1.99
N ALA A 29 -17.29 -0.63 2.33
CA ALA A 29 -16.72 -1.95 2.60
C ALA A 29 -16.04 -2.60 1.38
N THR A 30 -16.06 -1.92 0.23
CA THR A 30 -15.55 -2.39 -1.05
C THR A 30 -14.11 -1.93 -1.27
N ILE A 31 -13.25 -2.85 -1.70
CA ILE A 31 -11.89 -2.49 -2.13
C ILE A 31 -11.97 -1.71 -3.45
N PRO A 32 -11.24 -0.59 -3.62
CA PRO A 32 -11.14 0.08 -4.91
C PRO A 32 -10.71 -0.88 -6.02
N GLY A 33 -11.39 -0.82 -7.17
CA GLY A 33 -11.19 -1.71 -8.30
C GLY A 33 -12.45 -2.48 -8.68
N THR A 34 -12.35 -3.28 -9.74
CA THR A 34 -13.45 -4.12 -10.23
C THR A 34 -13.33 -5.51 -9.60
N PRO A 35 -14.35 -6.02 -8.88
CA PRO A 35 -14.33 -7.36 -8.29
C PRO A 35 -13.96 -8.44 -9.31
N GLY A 36 -13.29 -9.49 -8.82
CA GLY A 36 -12.66 -10.52 -9.65
C GLY A 36 -13.56 -11.19 -10.70
N PRO A 37 -12.96 -11.91 -11.66
CA PRO A 37 -13.62 -12.38 -12.87
C PRO A 37 -14.87 -13.23 -12.58
N THR A 38 -15.80 -13.23 -13.53
CA THR A 38 -17.01 -14.07 -13.53
C THR A 38 -16.78 -15.46 -14.12
N SER A 39 -15.53 -15.80 -14.47
CA SER A 39 -15.12 -17.09 -15.05
C SER A 39 -14.97 -18.17 -13.97
N ASP A 40 -14.78 -19.42 -14.39
CA ASP A 40 -14.55 -20.56 -13.50
C ASP A 40 -13.11 -20.61 -12.94
N GLU A 41 -12.26 -19.66 -13.32
CA GLU A 41 -10.88 -19.54 -12.88
C GLU A 41 -10.54 -18.13 -12.40
N ALA A 42 -9.97 -18.05 -11.21
CA ALA A 42 -9.39 -16.84 -10.65
C ALA A 42 -7.88 -16.99 -10.47
N ILE A 43 -7.15 -15.92 -10.76
CA ILE A 43 -5.71 -15.80 -10.53
C ILE A 43 -5.50 -14.71 -9.49
N GLY A 44 -4.94 -15.07 -8.33
CA GLY A 44 -4.39 -14.12 -7.38
C GLY A 44 -2.88 -13.99 -7.60
N LEU A 45 -2.38 -12.76 -7.62
CA LEU A 45 -0.96 -12.47 -7.80
C LEU A 45 -0.38 -11.90 -6.52
N ALA A 46 0.80 -12.34 -6.13
CA ALA A 46 1.58 -11.77 -5.04
C ALA A 46 2.92 -11.29 -5.60
N PHE A 47 3.14 -9.98 -5.63
CA PHE A 47 4.36 -9.39 -6.16
C PHE A 47 5.28 -8.96 -5.01
N SER A 48 6.39 -9.68 -4.90
CA SER A 48 7.39 -9.48 -3.85
C SER A 48 8.22 -8.20 -3.99
N GLY A 49 8.96 -7.88 -2.93
CA GLY A 49 9.91 -6.77 -2.92
C GLY A 49 11.23 -7.09 -3.61
N GLY A 50 12.08 -6.08 -3.78
CA GLY A 50 13.36 -6.20 -4.50
C GLY A 50 13.67 -5.05 -5.47
N GLY A 51 12.98 -3.92 -5.32
CA GLY A 51 13.18 -2.71 -6.12
C GLY A 51 12.88 -2.91 -7.61
N ALA A 52 13.68 -2.27 -8.48
CA ALA A 52 13.47 -2.31 -9.93
C ALA A 52 13.50 -3.73 -10.53
N ARG A 53 14.26 -4.66 -9.94
CA ARG A 53 14.32 -6.05 -10.41
C ARG A 53 12.98 -6.77 -10.19
N ALA A 54 12.40 -6.60 -9.01
CA ALA A 54 11.09 -7.16 -8.71
C ALA A 54 10.01 -6.54 -9.60
N ALA A 55 10.04 -5.21 -9.80
CA ALA A 55 9.13 -4.53 -10.73
C ALA A 55 9.20 -5.11 -12.16
N ALA A 56 10.43 -5.28 -12.69
CA ALA A 56 10.63 -5.86 -14.02
C ALA A 56 10.19 -7.33 -14.11
N PHE A 57 10.46 -8.12 -13.08
CA PHE A 57 10.03 -9.53 -13.02
C PHE A 57 8.50 -9.65 -12.98
N SER A 58 7.84 -8.92 -12.08
CA SER A 58 6.37 -8.87 -12.01
C SER A 58 5.76 -8.39 -13.33
N TYR A 59 6.39 -7.44 -14.02
CA TYR A 59 5.96 -7.02 -15.35
C TYR A 59 6.07 -8.15 -16.39
N GLY A 60 7.18 -8.90 -16.37
CA GLY A 60 7.34 -10.09 -17.21
C GLY A 60 6.27 -11.16 -16.94
N VAL A 61 5.90 -11.39 -15.67
CA VAL A 61 4.79 -12.30 -15.31
C VAL A 61 3.47 -11.82 -15.93
N MET A 62 3.17 -10.52 -15.85
CA MET A 62 1.96 -9.95 -16.45
C MET A 62 1.94 -10.10 -17.97
N LEU A 63 3.08 -9.92 -18.66
CA LEU A 63 3.21 -10.16 -20.10
C LEU A 63 2.96 -11.65 -20.44
N GLY A 64 3.53 -12.57 -19.66
CA GLY A 64 3.28 -14.00 -19.83
C GLY A 64 1.81 -14.38 -19.66
N LEU A 65 1.10 -13.77 -18.70
CA LEU A 65 -0.35 -13.94 -18.54
C LEU A 65 -1.14 -13.29 -19.69
N ALA A 66 -0.63 -12.21 -20.28
CA ALA A 66 -1.25 -11.54 -21.42
C ALA A 66 -1.29 -12.47 -22.64
N GLU A 67 -0.20 -13.18 -22.87
CA GLU A 67 -0.02 -14.15 -23.95
C GLU A 67 -0.75 -15.47 -23.68
N ALA A 68 -0.77 -15.92 -22.43
CA ALA A 68 -1.43 -17.16 -22.05
C ALA A 68 -2.96 -17.08 -22.25
N ARG A 69 -3.52 -18.19 -22.76
CA ARG A 69 -4.96 -18.29 -23.05
C ARG A 69 -5.70 -19.19 -22.06
N THR A 70 -6.93 -18.79 -21.76
CA THR A 70 -7.94 -19.64 -21.11
C THR A 70 -8.53 -20.63 -22.14
N PRO A 71 -9.27 -21.68 -21.71
CA PRO A 71 -9.89 -22.64 -22.63
C PRO A 71 -10.85 -22.02 -23.65
N ASP A 72 -11.49 -20.90 -23.31
CA ASP A 72 -12.36 -20.09 -24.18
C ASP A 72 -11.58 -19.07 -25.06
N GLY A 73 -10.25 -19.11 -25.05
CA GLY A 73 -9.40 -18.31 -25.92
C GLY A 73 -9.15 -16.88 -25.45
N GLN A 74 -9.62 -16.48 -24.26
CA GLN A 74 -9.37 -15.17 -23.67
C GLN A 74 -7.98 -15.09 -23.04
N SER A 75 -7.45 -13.87 -22.87
CA SER A 75 -6.21 -13.65 -22.13
C SER A 75 -6.40 -14.00 -20.65
N ARG A 76 -5.40 -14.68 -20.04
CA ARG A 76 -5.41 -14.96 -18.60
C ARG A 76 -5.21 -13.71 -17.74
N LEU A 77 -4.82 -12.56 -18.31
CA LEU A 77 -4.90 -11.28 -17.62
C LEU A 77 -6.32 -10.96 -17.14
N ASN A 78 -7.34 -11.34 -17.92
CA ASN A 78 -8.74 -11.10 -17.58
C ASN A 78 -9.21 -12.00 -16.42
N SER A 79 -8.44 -13.04 -16.08
CA SER A 79 -8.71 -13.93 -14.95
C SER A 79 -8.08 -13.44 -13.64
N ILE A 80 -7.39 -12.29 -13.62
CA ILE A 80 -6.79 -11.76 -12.40
C ILE A 80 -7.89 -11.25 -11.48
N ALA A 81 -8.02 -11.88 -10.31
CA ALA A 81 -9.00 -11.49 -9.30
C ALA A 81 -8.47 -10.37 -8.39
N PHE A 82 -7.18 -10.41 -8.06
CA PHE A 82 -6.53 -9.41 -7.23
C PHE A 82 -5.01 -9.50 -7.38
N ILE A 83 -4.33 -8.42 -7.00
CA ILE A 83 -2.88 -8.37 -6.88
C ILE A 83 -2.54 -7.84 -5.49
N THR A 84 -1.82 -8.61 -4.69
CA THR A 84 -1.15 -8.12 -3.49
C THR A 84 0.31 -7.84 -3.82
N ALA A 85 0.85 -6.73 -3.34
CA ALA A 85 2.18 -6.28 -3.72
C ALA A 85 2.89 -5.56 -2.59
N VAL A 86 4.21 -5.67 -2.58
CA VAL A 86 5.08 -5.02 -1.61
C VAL A 86 6.31 -4.45 -2.32
N SER A 87 6.81 -3.30 -1.85
CA SER A 87 8.04 -2.68 -2.36
C SER A 87 8.07 -2.61 -3.88
N GLY A 88 9.12 -3.14 -4.51
CA GLY A 88 9.28 -3.22 -5.98
C GLY A 88 8.07 -3.78 -6.75
N GLY A 89 7.35 -4.77 -6.20
CA GLY A 89 6.13 -5.30 -6.81
C GLY A 89 5.01 -4.28 -6.94
N SER A 90 4.97 -3.30 -6.03
CA SER A 90 3.93 -2.26 -5.95
C SER A 90 3.90 -1.36 -7.19
N PHE A 91 5.05 -1.16 -7.85
CA PHE A 91 5.13 -0.36 -9.07
C PHE A 91 4.31 -0.96 -10.21
N THR A 92 4.54 -2.25 -10.49
CA THR A 92 3.83 -2.97 -11.55
C THR A 92 2.36 -3.16 -11.20
N ALA A 93 2.07 -3.54 -9.95
CA ALA A 93 0.70 -3.73 -9.49
C ALA A 93 -0.14 -2.46 -9.63
N SER A 94 0.39 -1.31 -9.18
CA SER A 94 -0.31 -0.03 -9.23
C SER A 94 -0.48 0.49 -10.66
N TRP A 95 0.54 0.31 -11.52
CA TRP A 95 0.41 0.64 -12.93
C TRP A 95 -0.72 -0.13 -13.58
N PHE A 96 -0.78 -1.44 -13.34
CA PHE A 96 -1.84 -2.29 -13.88
C PHE A 96 -3.22 -1.97 -13.29
N GLY A 97 -3.31 -1.67 -11.99
CA GLY A 97 -4.56 -1.25 -11.35
C GLY A 97 -5.15 0.03 -11.98
N LEU A 98 -4.31 0.95 -12.46
CA LEU A 98 -4.74 2.18 -13.12
C LEU A 98 -5.05 2.00 -14.60
N HIS A 99 -4.24 1.22 -15.33
CA HIS A 99 -4.28 1.18 -16.79
C HIS A 99 -4.89 -0.09 -17.38
N GLY A 100 -5.12 -1.11 -16.55
CA GLY A 100 -5.66 -2.41 -16.97
C GLY A 100 -4.80 -3.14 -18.02
N PRO A 101 -5.38 -4.15 -18.69
CA PRO A 101 -4.71 -4.91 -19.74
C PRO A 101 -4.21 -4.06 -20.92
N GLU A 102 -5.00 -3.06 -21.34
CA GLU A 102 -4.69 -2.25 -22.53
C GLU A 102 -3.44 -1.39 -22.34
N GLY A 103 -3.24 -0.82 -21.15
CA GLY A 103 -2.08 0.03 -20.88
C GLY A 103 -0.89 -0.69 -20.27
N LEU A 104 -0.91 -2.02 -20.15
CA LEU A 104 0.19 -2.80 -19.56
C LEU A 104 1.54 -2.50 -20.25
N HIS A 105 1.56 -2.45 -21.59
CA HIS A 105 2.78 -2.20 -22.36
C HIS A 105 3.43 -0.83 -22.11
N GLY A 106 2.67 0.15 -21.59
CA GLY A 106 3.19 1.47 -21.24
C GLY A 106 4.09 1.48 -20.00
N PHE A 107 4.04 0.44 -19.16
CA PHE A 107 4.79 0.38 -17.90
C PHE A 107 6.31 0.53 -18.11
N ARG A 108 6.82 -0.09 -19.18
CA ARG A 108 8.25 -0.12 -19.47
C ARG A 108 8.82 1.28 -19.66
N GLU A 109 8.16 2.10 -20.48
CA GLU A 109 8.57 3.48 -20.74
C GLU A 109 8.27 4.40 -19.54
N ALA A 110 7.15 4.17 -18.87
CA ALA A 110 6.74 4.98 -17.74
C ALA A 110 7.69 4.88 -16.54
N LEU A 111 8.29 3.69 -16.32
CA LEU A 111 9.09 3.43 -15.12
C LEU A 111 10.42 2.70 -15.37
N LEU A 112 10.43 1.58 -16.09
CA LEU A 112 11.62 0.71 -16.19
C LEU A 112 12.77 1.34 -17.00
N HIS A 113 12.46 2.15 -18.01
CA HIS A 113 13.48 2.88 -18.80
C HIS A 113 13.94 4.18 -18.14
N LYS A 114 13.26 4.65 -17.09
CA LYS A 114 13.66 5.86 -16.37
C LYS A 114 14.72 5.53 -15.34
N ASN A 115 15.81 6.29 -15.31
CA ASN A 115 16.84 6.18 -14.29
C ASN A 115 16.39 6.85 -12.97
N TRP A 116 15.32 6.34 -12.35
CA TRP A 116 14.76 6.89 -11.12
C TRP A 116 15.70 6.72 -9.93
N GLN A 117 16.53 5.67 -9.93
CA GLN A 117 17.60 5.48 -8.92
C GLN A 117 18.69 6.54 -9.06
N GLY A 118 19.07 6.90 -10.28
CA GLY A 118 19.97 8.01 -10.58
C GLY A 118 19.38 9.37 -10.21
N ALA A 119 18.09 9.60 -10.50
CA ALA A 119 17.38 10.82 -10.11
C ALA A 119 17.22 10.97 -8.59
N ALA A 120 17.05 9.86 -7.86
CA ALA A 120 17.07 9.85 -6.39
C ALA A 120 18.49 10.01 -5.83
N ARG A 121 19.54 9.58 -6.55
CA ARG A 121 20.95 9.73 -6.14
C ARG A 121 21.53 11.12 -6.44
N THR A 122 21.12 11.80 -7.50
CA THR A 122 21.57 13.17 -7.80
C THR A 122 21.00 14.18 -6.80
N SER A 123 19.85 13.89 -6.20
CA SER A 123 19.30 14.64 -5.06
C SER A 123 20.28 14.64 -3.86
N LEU A 124 20.90 13.50 -3.55
CA LEU A 124 21.85 13.34 -2.42
C LEU A 124 23.10 14.24 -2.46
N LEU A 125 23.47 14.76 -3.64
CA LEU A 125 24.66 15.60 -3.83
C LEU A 125 24.35 17.11 -3.85
N SER A 126 23.07 17.49 -3.69
CA SER A 126 22.65 18.89 -3.59
C SER A 126 22.95 19.49 -2.21
N PRO A 127 23.56 20.68 -2.10
CA PRO A 127 23.78 21.37 -0.81
C PRO A 127 22.50 21.59 0.02
N ALA A 128 21.33 21.65 -0.61
CA ALA A 128 20.04 21.76 0.08
C ALA A 128 19.66 20.48 0.85
N ASN A 129 20.16 19.31 0.42
CA ASN A 129 19.87 18.02 1.07
C ASN A 129 20.74 17.77 2.30
N TRP A 130 21.84 18.51 2.46
CA TRP A 130 22.69 18.47 3.67
C TRP A 130 21.96 19.04 4.90
N ILE A 131 21.07 20.03 4.70
CA ILE A 131 20.19 20.54 5.76
C ILE A 131 19.15 19.48 6.17
N GLY A 132 18.62 18.72 5.19
CA GLY A 132 17.74 17.56 5.45
C GLY A 132 18.44 16.37 6.12
N ALA A 133 19.74 16.17 5.85
CA ALA A 133 20.58 15.14 6.46
C ALA A 133 20.79 15.35 7.96
N VAL A 134 21.01 16.61 8.39
CA VAL A 134 21.09 16.98 9.82
C VAL A 134 19.73 16.83 10.52
N GLN A 135 18.62 16.81 9.76
CA GLN A 135 17.25 16.53 10.20
C GLN A 135 16.78 15.09 9.90
N GLY A 136 17.71 14.13 9.80
CA GLY A 136 17.39 12.70 9.76
C GLY A 136 17.05 12.12 8.38
N GLY A 137 17.64 12.61 7.29
CA GLY A 137 17.70 11.88 6.01
C GLY A 137 17.67 12.75 4.76
N VAL A 138 18.31 12.24 3.70
CA VAL A 138 18.80 13.02 2.56
C VAL A 138 17.90 12.92 1.31
N ASN A 139 16.90 12.03 1.33
CA ASN A 139 15.84 11.86 0.33
C ASN A 139 14.51 11.56 1.05
N GLY A 140 13.58 12.50 1.10
CA GLY A 140 12.29 12.25 1.75
C GLY A 140 11.36 11.35 0.91
N PRO A 141 10.43 10.59 1.51
CA PRO A 141 9.34 9.94 0.79
C PRO A 141 8.62 10.83 -0.20
N ARG A 142 8.51 12.13 0.12
CA ARG A 142 7.94 13.15 -0.75
C ARG A 142 8.69 13.36 -2.06
N GLU A 143 9.99 13.16 -2.09
CA GLU A 143 10.76 13.29 -3.34
C GLU A 143 10.46 12.12 -4.27
N ILE A 144 10.45 10.91 -3.73
CA ILE A 144 10.11 9.69 -4.49
C ILE A 144 8.64 9.70 -4.87
N ALA A 145 7.72 9.94 -3.93
CA ALA A 145 6.30 10.04 -4.19
C ALA A 145 6.01 11.20 -5.16
N GLY A 146 6.65 12.36 -5.01
CA GLY A 146 6.48 13.48 -5.92
C GLY A 146 7.02 13.19 -7.33
N TRP A 147 8.14 12.46 -7.45
CA TRP A 147 8.63 12.00 -8.76
C TRP A 147 7.67 10.98 -9.37
N LEU A 148 7.23 9.97 -8.62
CA LEU A 148 6.25 8.98 -9.05
C LEU A 148 4.96 9.64 -9.50
N ASP A 149 4.48 10.63 -8.76
CA ASP A 149 3.27 11.38 -9.07
C ASP A 149 3.44 12.18 -10.37
N ARG A 150 4.56 12.91 -10.54
CA ARG A 150 4.80 13.68 -11.76
C ARG A 150 5.08 12.82 -12.98
N GLU A 151 5.81 11.72 -12.82
CA GLU A 151 6.39 10.97 -13.94
C GLU A 151 5.62 9.71 -14.32
N VAL A 152 4.91 9.10 -13.36
CA VAL A 152 4.32 7.77 -13.51
C VAL A 152 2.80 7.81 -13.30
N PHE A 153 2.33 8.30 -12.16
CA PHE A 153 0.92 8.16 -11.74
C PHE A 153 0.06 9.40 -11.99
N LYS A 154 0.66 10.54 -12.34
CA LYS A 154 0.00 11.76 -12.85
C LYS A 154 -1.16 12.27 -11.97
N GLY A 155 -1.00 12.25 -10.65
CA GLY A 155 -2.02 12.71 -9.70
C GLY A 155 -3.07 11.67 -9.34
N ALA A 156 -2.98 10.45 -9.85
CA ALA A 156 -3.95 9.39 -9.60
C ALA A 156 -4.05 9.04 -8.11
N ARG A 157 -5.27 8.75 -7.69
CA ARG A 157 -5.61 8.28 -6.34
C ARG A 157 -6.01 6.81 -6.35
N LEU A 158 -6.05 6.19 -5.18
CA LEU A 158 -6.47 4.79 -5.05
C LEU A 158 -7.91 4.59 -5.56
N SER A 159 -8.78 5.60 -5.44
CA SER A 159 -10.13 5.57 -6.03
C SER A 159 -10.17 5.59 -7.56
N ASP A 160 -9.08 5.98 -8.23
CA ASP A 160 -8.98 5.99 -9.69
C ASP A 160 -8.62 4.61 -10.27
N MET A 161 -8.32 3.61 -9.42
CA MET A 161 -8.03 2.25 -9.86
C MET A 161 -9.27 1.59 -10.48
N ARG A 162 -9.15 1.13 -11.72
CA ARG A 162 -10.23 0.49 -12.50
C ARG A 162 -9.98 -1.00 -12.75
N GLY A 163 -8.75 -1.44 -12.57
CA GLY A 163 -8.34 -2.85 -12.67
C GLY A 163 -8.81 -3.70 -11.49
N PRO A 164 -8.30 -4.94 -11.36
CA PRO A 164 -8.61 -5.78 -10.20
C PRO A 164 -8.12 -5.11 -8.91
N PRO A 165 -8.71 -5.45 -7.74
CA PRO A 165 -8.24 -5.01 -6.43
C PRO A 165 -6.72 -5.12 -6.28
N ILE A 166 -6.08 -4.00 -5.91
CA ILE A 166 -4.65 -3.93 -5.62
C ILE A 166 -4.44 -3.69 -4.12
N LEU A 167 -3.73 -4.60 -3.47
CA LEU A 167 -3.36 -4.50 -2.06
C LEU A 167 -1.90 -4.10 -1.98
N LEU A 168 -1.64 -2.85 -1.59
CA LEU A 168 -0.28 -2.36 -1.37
C LEU A 168 0.08 -2.55 0.09
N ASN A 169 1.22 -3.19 0.35
CA ASN A 169 1.65 -3.55 1.69
C ASN A 169 2.88 -2.76 2.13
N ALA A 170 2.80 -2.21 3.33
CA ALA A 170 3.82 -1.50 4.07
C ALA A 170 3.95 -2.13 5.48
N ALA A 171 4.79 -1.55 6.33
CA ALA A 171 4.94 -1.94 7.72
C ALA A 171 4.79 -0.72 8.64
N ASP A 172 4.02 -0.86 9.73
CA ASP A 172 4.03 0.14 10.80
C ASP A 172 5.33 0.00 11.60
N LEU A 173 6.19 1.01 11.51
CA LEU A 173 7.51 1.00 12.14
C LEU A 173 7.42 0.88 13.68
N ARG A 174 6.44 1.53 14.31
CA ARG A 174 6.36 1.56 15.77
C ARG A 174 5.83 0.24 16.30
N ALA A 175 4.76 -0.26 15.69
CA ALA A 175 4.07 -1.45 16.16
C ALA A 175 4.72 -2.76 15.67
N GLY A 176 5.51 -2.71 14.59
CA GLY A 176 6.13 -3.90 14.00
C GLY A 176 5.12 -4.85 13.36
N VAL A 177 3.99 -4.31 12.88
CA VAL A 177 2.88 -5.07 12.26
C VAL A 177 2.72 -4.65 10.78
N PRO A 178 2.13 -5.50 9.93
CA PRO A 178 1.83 -5.13 8.56
C PRO A 178 0.81 -3.98 8.50
N PHE A 179 0.97 -3.12 7.50
CA PHE A 179 0.00 -2.11 7.12
C PHE A 179 -0.39 -2.31 5.66
N THR A 180 -1.68 -2.49 5.38
CA THR A 180 -2.17 -2.64 4.01
C THR A 180 -3.04 -1.45 3.65
N PHE A 181 -2.84 -0.88 2.46
CA PHE A 181 -3.72 0.14 1.90
C PHE A 181 -5.05 -0.49 1.46
N ALA A 182 -5.89 -0.83 2.45
CA ALA A 182 -7.16 -1.50 2.28
C ALA A 182 -8.18 -1.04 3.33
N ALA A 183 -9.45 -1.35 3.08
CA ALA A 183 -10.57 -0.83 3.86
C ALA A 183 -10.47 -1.06 5.39
N PRO A 184 -10.10 -2.24 5.93
CA PRO A 184 -10.03 -2.47 7.37
C PRO A 184 -9.02 -1.57 8.11
N TRP A 185 -7.87 -1.27 7.49
CA TRP A 185 -6.89 -0.36 8.08
C TRP A 185 -7.39 1.07 8.04
N PHE A 186 -8.00 1.50 6.93
CA PHE A 186 -8.51 2.86 6.80
C PHE A 186 -9.80 3.10 7.62
N GLU A 187 -10.60 2.07 7.85
CA GLU A 187 -11.69 2.05 8.83
C GLU A 187 -11.13 2.24 10.25
N ALA A 188 -10.07 1.51 10.61
CA ALA A 188 -9.42 1.68 11.90
C ALA A 188 -8.82 3.08 12.10
N LEU A 189 -8.29 3.70 11.04
CA LEU A 189 -7.77 5.06 11.06
C LEU A 189 -8.86 6.13 10.93
N CYS A 190 -10.11 5.75 10.63
CA CYS A 190 -11.21 6.67 10.30
C CYS A 190 -10.81 7.66 9.20
N SER A 191 -10.17 7.11 8.16
CA SER A 191 -9.52 7.84 7.08
C SER A 191 -10.03 7.39 5.72
N ASP A 192 -10.00 8.30 4.74
CA ASP A 192 -10.41 8.01 3.36
C ASP A 192 -9.29 7.34 2.56
N LEU A 193 -9.41 6.02 2.35
CA LEU A 193 -8.54 5.21 1.49
C LEU A 193 -8.50 5.75 0.05
N GLY A 194 -9.67 6.09 -0.51
CA GLY A 194 -9.81 6.54 -1.88
C GLY A 194 -9.06 7.85 -2.13
N SER A 195 -8.93 8.69 -1.12
CA SER A 195 -8.19 9.96 -1.22
C SER A 195 -6.67 9.80 -1.34
N VAL A 196 -6.08 8.66 -0.97
CA VAL A 196 -4.63 8.51 -0.98
C VAL A 196 -4.11 8.49 -2.41
N ARG A 197 -3.05 9.26 -2.71
CA ARG A 197 -2.41 9.20 -4.03
C ARG A 197 -1.72 7.85 -4.20
N VAL A 198 -1.84 7.27 -5.40
CA VAL A 198 -1.15 6.01 -5.74
C VAL A 198 0.35 6.14 -5.51
N ALA A 199 0.93 7.29 -5.87
CA ALA A 199 2.34 7.58 -5.68
C ALA A 199 2.79 7.54 -4.22
N ASP A 200 1.97 8.03 -3.29
CA ASP A 200 2.28 8.04 -1.86
C ASP A 200 2.20 6.62 -1.28
N ALA A 201 1.17 5.85 -1.66
CA ALA A 201 1.02 4.46 -1.21
C ALA A 201 2.17 3.56 -1.70
N VAL A 202 2.58 3.71 -2.98
CA VAL A 202 3.72 2.97 -3.56
C VAL A 202 5.03 3.38 -2.89
N ALA A 203 5.23 4.68 -2.62
CA ALA A 203 6.41 5.16 -1.91
C ALA A 203 6.47 4.62 -0.48
N ALA A 204 5.36 4.58 0.25
CA ALA A 204 5.28 4.00 1.58
C ALA A 204 5.58 2.49 1.57
N ALA A 205 4.98 1.75 0.64
CA ALA A 205 5.24 0.32 0.47
C ALA A 205 6.69 -0.02 0.10
N SER A 206 7.46 0.97 -0.38
CA SER A 206 8.86 0.82 -0.84
C SER A 206 9.86 1.62 0.01
N ALA A 207 9.46 2.14 1.17
CA ALA A 207 10.28 3.02 2.00
C ALA A 207 11.35 2.24 2.79
N CYS A 208 12.42 1.85 2.11
CA CYS A 208 13.50 1.05 2.71
C CYS A 208 14.30 1.86 3.77
N PRO A 209 14.51 1.33 4.99
CA PRO A 209 15.06 2.07 6.16
C PRO A 209 16.45 2.69 6.00
N LEU A 210 17.20 2.35 4.96
CA LEU A 210 18.55 2.86 4.73
C LEU A 210 18.62 4.01 3.72
N GLY A 211 17.50 4.36 3.08
CA GLY A 211 17.49 5.40 2.04
C GLY A 211 16.25 6.30 2.00
N ILE A 212 15.18 5.96 2.71
CA ILE A 212 13.88 6.65 2.64
C ILE A 212 13.33 6.82 4.06
N LYS A 213 12.93 8.04 4.44
CA LYS A 213 12.31 8.29 5.75
C LYS A 213 10.98 7.52 5.86
N PRO A 214 10.49 7.18 7.07
CA PRO A 214 9.15 6.63 7.20
C PRO A 214 8.08 7.60 6.66
N VAL A 215 7.01 7.04 6.07
CA VAL A 215 5.89 7.81 5.53
C VAL A 215 4.82 7.98 6.60
N PRO A 216 4.54 9.20 7.07
CA PRO A 216 3.53 9.40 8.10
C PRO A 216 2.12 9.22 7.54
N LEU A 217 1.28 8.54 8.31
CA LEU A 217 -0.18 8.63 8.23
C LEU A 217 -0.71 9.15 9.57
N GLU A 218 -1.95 9.64 9.54
CA GLU A 218 -2.67 10.11 10.71
C GLU A 218 -3.91 9.24 10.98
N ALA A 219 -4.14 8.92 12.24
CA ALA A 219 -5.39 8.34 12.73
C ALA A 219 -6.32 9.48 13.20
N TYR A 220 -7.61 9.36 12.88
CA TYR A 220 -8.63 10.38 13.19
C TYR A 220 -9.73 9.82 14.11
N PRO A 221 -9.39 9.35 15.32
CA PRO A 221 -10.33 8.69 16.23
C PRO A 221 -11.55 9.56 16.56
N GLU A 222 -11.39 10.89 16.55
CA GLU A 222 -12.46 11.85 16.83
C GLU A 222 -13.52 11.93 15.72
N THR A 223 -13.22 11.39 14.54
CA THR A 223 -14.10 11.40 13.36
C THR A 223 -14.72 10.04 13.07
N CYS A 224 -14.41 9.02 13.88
CA CYS A 224 -14.96 7.69 13.72
C CYS A 224 -16.48 7.70 13.87
N SER A 225 -17.18 7.09 12.90
CA SER A 225 -18.65 6.97 12.93
C SER A 225 -19.17 5.97 13.97
N SER A 226 -18.32 5.06 14.43
CA SER A 226 -18.57 4.08 15.47
C SER A 226 -17.44 4.11 16.49
N ALA A 227 -17.74 3.78 17.75
CA ALA A 227 -16.73 3.55 18.78
C ALA A 227 -16.16 2.12 18.74
N SER A 228 -16.88 1.20 18.10
CA SER A 228 -16.45 -0.20 17.94
C SER A 228 -15.76 -0.42 16.60
N LEU A 229 -14.82 -1.36 16.60
CA LEU A 229 -14.13 -1.85 15.40
C LEU A 229 -14.38 -3.36 15.29
N PRO A 230 -15.53 -3.80 14.75
CA PRO A 230 -16.04 -5.17 14.92
C PRO A 230 -15.09 -6.24 14.39
N TRP A 231 -14.37 -5.96 13.30
CA TRP A 231 -13.42 -6.92 12.76
C TRP A 231 -12.25 -7.15 13.71
N ALA A 232 -11.73 -6.09 14.33
CA ALA A 232 -10.61 -6.21 15.27
C ALA A 232 -11.06 -6.90 16.55
N GLU A 233 -12.24 -6.54 17.08
CA GLU A 233 -12.85 -7.18 18.26
C GLU A 233 -13.01 -8.69 18.06
N ARG A 234 -13.48 -9.11 16.88
CA ARG A 234 -13.64 -10.52 16.52
C ARG A 234 -12.31 -11.28 16.52
N LEU A 235 -11.27 -10.73 15.91
CA LEU A 235 -9.93 -11.33 15.87
C LEU A 235 -9.24 -11.34 17.23
N LEU A 236 -9.53 -10.37 18.09
CA LEU A 236 -9.01 -10.35 19.46
C LEU A 236 -9.71 -11.38 20.34
N ALA A 237 -10.99 -11.66 20.11
CA ALA A 237 -11.78 -12.61 20.89
C ALA A 237 -11.56 -14.09 20.46
N ASP A 238 -11.25 -14.34 19.19
CA ASP A 238 -11.06 -15.70 18.66
C ASP A 238 -9.70 -16.30 19.10
N PRO A 239 -9.66 -17.42 19.84
CA PRO A 239 -8.41 -18.09 20.22
C PRO A 239 -7.61 -18.64 19.02
N GLY A 240 -8.26 -18.89 17.89
CA GLY A 240 -7.64 -19.40 16.67
C GLY A 240 -6.89 -18.36 15.84
N THR A 241 -7.08 -17.07 16.11
CA THR A 241 -6.41 -15.99 15.38
C THR A 241 -4.89 -16.05 15.53
N SER A 242 -4.19 -15.98 14.41
CA SER A 242 -2.72 -15.99 14.35
C SER A 242 -2.10 -14.83 15.14
N THR A 243 -0.87 -15.01 15.64
CA THR A 243 -0.18 -13.97 16.42
C THR A 243 -0.07 -12.64 15.66
N MET A 244 0.25 -12.69 14.38
CA MET A 244 0.41 -11.49 13.56
C MET A 244 -0.93 -10.79 13.30
N ALA A 245 -1.99 -11.54 12.99
CA ALA A 245 -3.33 -10.98 12.81
C ALA A 245 -3.85 -10.35 14.11
N ARG A 246 -3.64 -11.02 15.26
CA ARG A 246 -4.01 -10.50 16.59
C ARG A 246 -3.25 -9.22 16.93
N ALA A 247 -1.94 -9.18 16.71
CA ALA A 247 -1.12 -7.98 16.94
C ALA A 247 -1.57 -6.82 16.04
N THR A 248 -1.88 -7.10 14.78
CA THR A 248 -2.41 -6.10 13.85
C THR A 248 -3.77 -5.58 14.29
N ALA A 249 -4.70 -6.47 14.68
CA ALA A 249 -6.02 -6.11 15.19
C ALA A 249 -5.91 -5.25 16.46
N ALA A 250 -5.04 -5.61 17.40
CA ALA A 250 -4.80 -4.82 18.61
C ALA A 250 -4.27 -3.42 18.28
N THR A 251 -3.31 -3.34 17.35
CA THR A 251 -2.73 -2.06 16.91
C THR A 251 -3.77 -1.17 16.25
N MET A 252 -4.57 -1.73 15.34
CA MET A 252 -5.63 -1.00 14.64
C MET A 252 -6.74 -0.55 15.59
N ALA A 253 -7.15 -1.40 16.53
CA ALA A 253 -8.08 -1.02 17.59
C ALA A 253 -7.52 0.13 18.46
N GLY A 254 -6.21 0.13 18.74
CA GLY A 254 -5.54 1.22 19.45
C GLY A 254 -5.62 2.55 18.69
N TYR A 255 -5.36 2.56 17.38
CA TYR A 255 -5.51 3.77 16.56
C TYR A 255 -6.95 4.26 16.52
N HIS A 256 -7.91 3.34 16.34
CA HIS A 256 -9.34 3.64 16.31
C HIS A 256 -9.83 4.25 17.64
N ALA A 257 -9.35 3.75 18.77
CA ALA A 257 -9.68 4.25 20.10
C ALA A 257 -8.85 5.47 20.54
N GLY A 258 -7.91 5.94 19.72
CA GLY A 258 -7.00 7.05 20.05
C GLY A 258 -5.90 6.72 21.08
N THR A 259 -5.74 5.45 21.47
CA THR A 259 -4.72 5.00 22.43
C THR A 259 -3.40 4.57 21.75
N GLY A 260 -3.43 4.30 20.44
CA GLY A 260 -2.26 3.94 19.61
C GLY A 260 -1.37 5.12 19.20
N GLY A 261 -1.79 6.34 19.55
CA GLY A 261 -1.15 7.58 19.14
C GLY A 261 -1.69 8.11 17.80
N ARG A 262 -1.52 9.42 17.57
CA ARG A 262 -2.12 10.12 16.42
C ARG A 262 -1.48 9.80 15.07
N TYR A 263 -0.18 9.50 15.06
CA TYR A 263 0.57 9.26 13.83
C TYR A 263 1.23 7.88 13.84
N LEU A 264 1.10 7.19 12.71
CA LEU A 264 1.84 5.99 12.37
C LEU A 264 2.85 6.29 11.27
N HIS A 265 3.92 5.53 11.23
CA HIS A 265 5.05 5.77 10.34
C HIS A 265 5.33 4.51 9.53
N LEU A 266 5.06 4.57 8.23
CA LEU A 266 5.17 3.42 7.36
C LEU A 266 6.56 3.27 6.78
N LEU A 267 7.02 2.02 6.72
CA LEU A 267 8.23 1.59 6.04
C LEU A 267 7.90 0.53 4.98
N ASP A 268 8.90 0.17 4.20
CA ASP A 268 8.84 -0.93 3.24
C ASP A 268 8.26 -2.19 3.90
N GLY A 269 7.17 -2.71 3.33
CA GLY A 269 6.45 -3.85 3.87
C GLY A 269 7.29 -5.13 3.89
N GLY A 270 8.34 -5.21 3.08
CA GLY A 270 9.25 -6.34 3.02
C GLY A 270 10.03 -6.58 4.30
N MET A 271 10.03 -5.62 5.24
CA MET A 271 10.57 -5.80 6.59
C MET A 271 9.74 -6.77 7.44
N VAL A 272 8.43 -6.84 7.18
CA VAL A 272 7.49 -7.71 7.90
C VAL A 272 7.12 -8.91 7.02
N ASP A 273 6.83 -8.66 5.75
CA ASP A 273 6.43 -9.68 4.80
C ASP A 273 6.80 -9.27 3.35
N ASN A 274 7.88 -9.89 2.84
CA ASN A 274 8.36 -9.62 1.48
C ASN A 274 7.53 -10.30 0.37
N PHE A 275 6.52 -11.12 0.71
CA PHE A 275 5.58 -11.71 -0.26
C PHE A 275 4.25 -10.96 -0.31
N GLY A 276 3.94 -10.11 0.67
CA GLY A 276 2.67 -9.37 0.73
C GLY A 276 1.44 -10.24 0.97
N LEU A 277 1.58 -11.41 1.61
CA LEU A 277 0.50 -12.36 1.87
C LEU A 277 -0.17 -12.17 3.24
N THR A 278 0.53 -11.58 4.20
CA THR A 278 0.04 -11.37 5.57
C THR A 278 -1.11 -10.37 5.58
N GLY A 279 -0.95 -9.25 4.87
CA GLY A 279 -2.00 -8.25 4.70
C GLY A 279 -3.24 -8.82 3.99
N LEU A 280 -3.03 -9.69 2.99
CA LEU A 280 -4.09 -10.44 2.31
C LEU A 280 -4.87 -11.35 3.27
N GLY A 281 -4.18 -12.11 4.12
CA GLY A 281 -4.81 -12.98 5.13
C GLY A 281 -5.63 -12.19 6.15
N ILE A 282 -5.06 -11.10 6.68
CA ILE A 282 -5.74 -10.23 7.64
C ILE A 282 -6.94 -9.53 6.98
N GLN A 283 -6.82 -9.08 5.73
CA GLN A 283 -7.93 -8.52 4.97
C GLN A 283 -9.09 -9.52 4.84
N HIS A 284 -8.78 -10.78 4.55
CA HIS A 284 -9.77 -11.85 4.46
C HIS A 284 -10.44 -12.10 5.82
N GLU A 285 -9.67 -12.28 6.88
CA GLU A 285 -10.15 -12.45 8.25
C GLU A 285 -11.03 -11.27 8.70
N ALA A 286 -10.59 -10.04 8.41
CA ALA A 286 -11.32 -8.82 8.76
C ALA A 286 -12.69 -8.77 8.07
N SER A 287 -12.77 -9.19 6.81
CA SER A 287 -14.03 -9.18 6.04
C SER A 287 -15.14 -10.03 6.69
N GLY A 288 -14.78 -11.09 7.42
CA GLY A 288 -15.75 -12.03 8.00
C GLY A 288 -16.57 -12.80 6.96
N LEU A 289 -16.22 -12.69 5.68
CA LEU A 289 -16.90 -13.35 4.58
C LEU A 289 -16.08 -14.56 4.11
N PRO A 290 -16.71 -15.73 3.87
CA PRO A 290 -15.99 -16.92 3.43
C PRO A 290 -15.35 -16.77 2.04
N TYR A 291 -15.78 -15.78 1.25
CA TYR A 291 -15.27 -15.47 -0.08
C TYR A 291 -14.51 -14.14 -0.16
N GLY A 292 -14.51 -13.36 0.93
CA GLY A 292 -14.28 -11.93 0.83
C GLY A 292 -12.81 -11.50 0.94
N PRO A 293 -12.56 -10.20 0.76
CA PRO A 293 -13.36 -9.24 -0.01
C PRO A 293 -12.94 -9.16 -1.49
N LEU A 294 -12.10 -10.10 -1.95
CA LEU A 294 -11.45 -10.04 -3.27
C LEU A 294 -12.25 -10.73 -4.39
N LEU A 295 -13.24 -11.53 -4.01
CA LEU A 295 -14.20 -12.14 -4.92
C LEU A 295 -15.61 -11.66 -4.58
N THR A 296 -16.49 -11.63 -5.58
CA THR A 296 -17.93 -11.51 -5.34
C THR A 296 -18.51 -12.84 -4.88
N ALA A 297 -19.66 -12.81 -4.20
CA ALA A 297 -20.39 -14.04 -3.87
C ALA A 297 -20.71 -14.88 -5.11
N GLU A 298 -21.06 -14.23 -6.23
CA GLU A 298 -21.34 -14.90 -7.49
C GLU A 298 -20.09 -15.58 -8.08
N SER A 299 -18.98 -14.85 -8.16
CA SER A 299 -17.69 -15.39 -8.61
C SER A 299 -17.24 -16.55 -7.73
N ALA A 300 -17.41 -16.45 -6.42
CA ALA A 300 -17.02 -17.49 -5.46
C ALA A 300 -17.81 -18.80 -5.65
N VAL A 301 -19.10 -18.74 -5.98
CA VAL A 301 -19.91 -19.94 -6.26
C VAL A 301 -19.53 -20.59 -7.58
N ARG A 302 -19.12 -19.80 -8.59
CA ARG A 302 -18.75 -20.30 -9.91
C ARG A 302 -17.30 -20.78 -10.00
N LEU A 303 -16.45 -20.36 -9.06
CA LEU A 303 -15.02 -20.63 -9.06
C LEU A 303 -14.74 -22.14 -8.94
N ARG A 304 -14.09 -22.70 -9.96
CA ARG A 304 -13.60 -24.09 -9.96
C ARG A 304 -12.12 -24.17 -9.65
N ARG A 305 -11.37 -23.11 -9.97
CA ARG A 305 -9.90 -23.08 -9.80
C ARG A 305 -9.42 -21.71 -9.37
N LEU A 306 -8.85 -21.64 -8.17
CA LEU A 306 -8.03 -20.52 -7.73
C LEU A 306 -6.55 -20.86 -7.97
N ARG A 307 -5.83 -20.00 -8.67
CA ARG A 307 -4.37 -20.10 -8.82
C ARG A 307 -3.72 -18.92 -8.12
N MET A 308 -2.81 -19.20 -7.21
CA MET A 308 -1.94 -18.18 -6.63
C MET A 308 -0.58 -18.25 -7.31
N ILE A 309 -0.10 -17.12 -7.82
CA ILE A 309 1.26 -16.96 -8.35
C ILE A 309 1.99 -15.99 -7.42
N VAL A 310 3.10 -16.45 -6.84
CA VAL A 310 3.93 -15.74 -5.85
C VAL A 310 5.35 -15.61 -6.40
#